data_AF-A0A8J9VBX7-F1
#
_entry.id   AF-A0A8J9VBX7-F1
#
_cell.length_a   1.000
_cell.length_b   1.000
_cell.length_c   1.000
_cell.angle_alpha   90.00
_cell.angle_beta   90.00
_cell.angle_gamma   90.00
#
_symmetry.space_group_name_H-M   'P 1'
#
loop_
_entity.id
_entity.type
_entity.pdbx_description
1 polymer ?
#
loop_
_entity_poly.entity_id
_entity_poly.type
_entity_poly.pdbx_seq_one_letter_code
_entity_poly.pdbx_strand_id
1 'polypeptide(L)'
;MLSAAKVRIHGMQDENWIIKDKINQYRGLIKLYERDQKIHEGDLAKQKKRYSRDIRQLRRDITSKREELEVAVYGDKQFLRNAFQEHRRLQLTYMNSQADKVLESIHQENFNKRKQLDRIRYTKKRKMEEFRQIQLQSSELRDRLLYEVGGKLPAEKKEQAVANYVQRANIKKNAALAIKVMYKKILDILKKDSSYFTVVLEALKLDCRAQGKCLMGATEMGQLAMEYLDDRKFEFSKLEKEIKTNMKERERTLKLVRREVAFLTDSFPNLIRKEEATNLDDLYEDPDAVSQHSVHWEVEEVMRICKRLQKATLVPSFDKILVRLKEQRYQTERLMTQLTLNSMKRDALIEDRKHAILMLDSLKNVGQERTAQ
;
A
#
# COMPACT_ATOMS: atom_id res chain seq x y z
N MET A 1 -77.47 55.75 87.94
CA MET A 1 -77.76 56.36 89.26
C MET A 1 -78.75 57.49 89.06
N LEU A 2 -80.03 57.32 89.46
CA LEU A 2 -80.99 58.41 89.41
C LEU A 2 -80.80 59.27 90.66
N SER A 3 -80.32 60.51 90.45
CA SER A 3 -80.06 61.49 91.49
C SER A 3 -81.37 61.91 92.18
N ALA A 4 -81.26 62.30 93.46
CA ALA A 4 -82.36 62.77 94.31
C ALA A 4 -83.22 63.90 93.69
N ALA A 5 -82.76 64.52 92.59
CA ALA A 5 -83.49 65.55 91.86
C ALA A 5 -84.71 65.01 91.08
N LYS A 6 -84.69 63.77 90.57
CA LYS A 6 -85.85 63.19 89.86
C LYS A 6 -86.93 62.66 90.80
N VAL A 7 -86.58 62.39 92.06
CA VAL A 7 -87.54 62.03 93.10
C VAL A 7 -88.42 63.24 93.51
N ARG A 8 -87.93 64.47 93.33
CA ARG A 8 -88.70 65.71 93.61
C ARG A 8 -89.85 65.98 92.62
N ILE A 9 -89.80 65.44 91.41
CA ILE A 9 -90.76 65.75 90.34
C ILE A 9 -92.02 64.87 90.44
N HIS A 10 -91.91 63.71 91.10
CA HIS A 10 -93.07 62.93 91.48
C HIS A 10 -93.47 63.36 92.88
N GLY A 11 -94.42 64.29 92.97
CA GLY A 11 -94.94 64.92 94.20
C GLY A 11 -95.26 63.92 95.30
N MET A 12 -94.24 63.58 96.09
CA MET A 12 -94.28 62.54 97.11
C MET A 12 -93.77 63.06 98.46
N GLN A 13 -94.18 64.27 98.82
CA GLN A 13 -94.00 64.85 100.14
C GLN A 13 -95.31 65.48 100.57
N ASP A 14 -96.23 64.63 101.04
CA ASP A 14 -97.28 65.06 101.95
C ASP A 14 -96.80 64.68 103.36
N GLU A 15 -96.82 65.61 104.31
CA GLU A 15 -96.26 65.41 105.66
C GLU A 15 -97.01 64.32 106.45
N ASN A 16 -98.23 63.99 106.02
CA ASN A 16 -99.08 62.96 106.61
C ASN A 16 -98.87 61.56 106.00
N TRP A 17 -97.88 61.39 105.12
CA TRP A 17 -97.62 60.08 104.51
C TRP A 17 -96.83 59.15 105.41
N ILE A 18 -97.50 58.05 105.73
CA ILE A 18 -96.94 56.93 106.46
C ILE A 18 -95.93 56.20 105.55
N ILE A 19 -94.82 55.76 106.15
CA ILE A 19 -93.66 55.12 105.50
C ILE A 19 -94.05 54.00 104.51
N LYS A 20 -95.20 53.33 104.70
CA LYS A 20 -95.72 52.27 103.82
C LYS A 20 -95.96 52.72 102.37
N ASP A 21 -96.47 53.93 102.16
CA ASP A 21 -96.87 54.35 100.80
C ASP A 21 -95.66 54.69 99.92
N LYS A 22 -94.63 55.29 100.51
CA LYS A 22 -93.33 55.51 99.83
C LYS A 22 -92.71 54.18 99.41
N ILE A 23 -92.78 53.14 100.26
CA ILE A 23 -92.24 51.81 99.94
C ILE A 23 -92.94 51.19 98.72
N ASN A 24 -94.26 51.33 98.58
CA ASN A 24 -94.99 50.74 97.47
C ASN A 24 -94.67 51.39 96.12
N GLN A 25 -94.45 52.71 96.09
CA GLN A 25 -94.10 53.42 94.85
C GLN A 25 -92.67 53.16 94.40
N TYR A 26 -91.70 53.12 95.33
CA TYR A 26 -90.35 52.68 94.99
C TYR A 26 -90.34 51.23 94.46
N ARG A 27 -91.18 50.34 95.01
CA ARG A 27 -91.36 48.98 94.46
C ARG A 27 -91.92 48.98 93.04
N GLY A 28 -92.86 49.88 92.71
CA GLY A 28 -93.40 50.00 91.36
C GLY A 28 -92.37 50.45 90.32
N LEU A 29 -91.55 51.45 90.67
CA LEU A 29 -90.49 51.95 89.79
C LEU A 29 -89.40 50.90 89.53
N ILE A 30 -89.03 50.14 90.57
CA ILE A 30 -88.07 49.03 90.46
C ILE A 30 -88.57 47.99 89.45
N LYS A 31 -89.85 47.58 89.51
CA LYS A 31 -90.42 46.59 88.58
C LYS A 31 -90.43 47.05 87.12
N LEU A 32 -90.63 48.35 86.85
CA LEU A 32 -90.59 48.90 85.50
C LEU A 32 -89.17 48.89 84.94
N TYR A 33 -88.19 49.29 85.76
CA TYR A 33 -86.79 49.28 85.38
C TYR A 33 -86.28 47.86 85.09
N GLU A 34 -86.69 46.89 85.92
CA GLU A 34 -86.39 45.46 85.71
C GLU A 34 -86.96 44.94 84.38
N ARG A 35 -88.15 45.41 83.97
CA ARG A 35 -88.76 44.99 82.70
C ARG A 35 -88.01 45.57 81.49
N ASP A 36 -87.69 46.86 81.54
CA ASP A 36 -86.99 47.54 80.44
C ASP A 36 -85.56 46.99 80.26
N GLN A 37 -84.89 46.73 81.38
CA GLN A 37 -83.59 46.06 81.38
C GLN A 37 -83.66 44.67 80.73
N LYS A 38 -84.69 43.86 81.01
CA LYS A 38 -84.89 42.55 80.36
C LYS A 38 -85.09 42.64 78.84
N ILE A 39 -85.80 43.65 78.35
CA ILE A 39 -86.01 43.85 76.90
C ILE A 39 -84.69 44.23 76.23
N HIS A 40 -83.96 45.18 76.81
CA HIS A 40 -82.69 45.63 76.26
C HIS A 40 -81.65 44.50 76.23
N GLU A 41 -81.57 43.68 77.29
CA GLU A 41 -80.74 42.48 77.34
C GLU A 41 -81.12 41.47 76.23
N GLY A 42 -82.41 41.31 75.95
CA GLY A 42 -82.93 40.44 74.90
C GLY A 42 -82.52 40.85 73.48
N ASP A 43 -82.59 42.14 73.15
CA ASP A 43 -82.20 42.63 71.83
C ASP A 43 -80.69 42.64 71.62
N LEU A 44 -79.92 42.97 72.66
CA LEU A 44 -78.46 42.86 72.65
C LEU A 44 -78.03 41.39 72.41
N ALA A 45 -78.74 40.43 73.00
CA ALA A 45 -78.50 39.01 72.77
C ALA A 45 -78.81 38.58 71.31
N LYS A 46 -79.88 39.10 70.70
CA LYS A 46 -80.20 38.82 69.28
C LYS A 46 -79.14 39.38 68.33
N GLN A 47 -78.67 40.61 68.56
CA GLN A 47 -77.61 41.22 67.74
C GLN A 47 -76.29 40.46 67.87
N LYS A 48 -75.87 40.11 69.09
CA LYS A 48 -74.70 39.24 69.31
C LYS A 48 -74.82 37.92 68.56
N LYS A 49 -76.02 37.32 68.53
CA LYS A 49 -76.27 36.07 67.79
C LYS A 49 -76.15 36.24 66.28
N ARG A 50 -76.57 37.37 65.70
CA ARG A 50 -76.38 37.66 64.26
C ARG A 50 -74.90 37.84 63.92
N TYR A 51 -74.21 38.75 64.60
CA TYR A 51 -72.79 38.99 64.33
C TYR A 51 -71.92 37.74 64.52
N SER A 52 -72.24 36.88 65.49
CA SER A 52 -71.52 35.60 65.65
C SER A 52 -71.74 34.61 64.50
N ARG A 53 -72.85 34.70 63.75
CA ARG A 53 -73.05 33.89 62.54
C ARG A 53 -72.27 34.47 61.36
N ASP A 54 -72.33 35.78 61.17
CA ASP A 54 -71.65 36.44 60.06
C ASP A 54 -70.12 36.30 60.19
N ILE A 55 -69.57 36.45 61.39
CA ILE A 55 -68.16 36.19 61.67
C ILE A 55 -67.79 34.72 61.34
N ARG A 56 -68.67 33.76 61.62
CA ARG A 56 -68.45 32.34 61.27
C ARG A 56 -68.52 32.10 59.77
N GLN A 57 -69.36 32.83 59.04
CA GLN A 57 -69.44 32.75 57.58
C GLN A 57 -68.15 33.31 56.96
N LEU A 58 -67.76 34.53 57.32
CA LEU A 58 -66.56 35.17 56.81
C LEU A 58 -65.29 34.38 57.11
N ARG A 59 -65.20 33.74 58.29
CA ARG A 59 -64.08 32.84 58.61
C ARG A 59 -64.01 31.65 57.65
N ARG A 60 -65.15 31.06 57.28
CA ARG A 60 -65.22 29.94 56.31
C ARG A 60 -64.83 30.38 54.90
N ASP A 61 -65.29 31.56 54.49
CA ASP A 61 -64.96 32.09 53.16
C ASP A 61 -63.47 32.46 53.05
N ILE A 62 -62.90 33.04 54.11
CA ILE A 62 -61.45 33.33 54.17
C ILE A 62 -60.64 32.03 54.12
N THR A 63 -61.06 30.96 54.80
CA THR A 63 -60.35 29.67 54.72
C THR A 63 -60.46 29.06 53.32
N SER A 64 -61.65 29.07 52.70
CA SER A 64 -61.84 28.54 51.34
C SER A 64 -60.99 29.29 50.30
N LYS A 65 -60.99 30.63 50.34
CA LYS A 65 -60.19 31.43 49.39
C LYS A 65 -58.68 31.30 49.63
N ARG A 66 -58.25 31.04 50.87
CA ARG A 66 -56.85 30.73 51.16
C ARG A 66 -56.45 29.39 50.54
N GLU A 67 -57.30 28.36 50.63
CA GLU A 67 -57.05 27.06 50.02
C GLU A 67 -56.96 27.17 48.48
N GLU A 68 -57.88 27.90 47.84
CA GLU A 68 -57.84 28.16 46.40
C GLU A 68 -56.56 28.91 45.96
N LEU A 69 -56.14 29.92 46.73
CA LEU A 69 -54.91 30.67 46.46
C LEU A 69 -53.67 29.79 46.61
N GLU A 70 -53.65 28.89 47.60
CA GLU A 70 -52.55 27.95 47.79
C GLU A 70 -52.38 27.00 46.60
N VAL A 71 -53.48 26.52 46.02
CA VAL A 71 -53.46 25.67 44.83
C VAL A 71 -52.96 26.46 43.60
N ALA A 72 -53.36 27.72 43.44
CA ALA A 72 -52.92 28.55 42.32
C ALA A 72 -51.41 28.91 42.37
N VAL A 73 -50.85 29.14 43.57
CA VAL A 73 -49.45 29.57 43.73
C VAL A 73 -48.46 28.39 43.71
N TYR A 74 -48.85 27.26 44.28
CA TYR A 74 -47.96 26.10 44.49
C TYR A 74 -48.32 24.88 43.63
N GLY A 75 -49.44 24.92 42.89
CA GLY A 75 -49.96 23.78 42.15
C GLY A 75 -50.62 22.74 43.06
N ASP A 76 -50.98 21.59 42.49
CA ASP A 76 -51.56 20.49 43.25
C ASP A 76 -50.50 19.82 44.15
N LYS A 77 -50.52 20.15 45.45
CA LYS A 77 -49.63 19.57 46.47
C LYS A 77 -49.78 18.05 46.56
N GLN A 78 -50.94 17.51 46.21
CA GLN A 78 -51.20 16.08 46.25
C GLN A 78 -50.41 15.34 45.15
N PHE A 79 -50.16 15.98 44.01
CA PHE A 79 -49.34 15.41 42.94
C PHE A 79 -47.90 15.14 43.38
N LEU A 80 -47.23 16.12 43.99
CA LEU A 80 -45.86 15.94 44.51
C LEU A 80 -45.83 14.94 45.68
N ARG A 81 -46.88 14.93 46.50
CA ARG A 81 -47.00 13.96 47.61
C ARG A 81 -47.08 12.52 47.10
N ASN A 82 -47.80 12.29 46.02
CA ASN A 82 -47.92 10.98 45.36
C ASN A 82 -46.63 10.60 44.62
N ALA A 83 -46.00 11.55 43.92
CA ALA A 83 -44.76 11.31 43.19
C ALA A 83 -43.58 10.91 44.11
N PHE A 84 -43.52 11.45 45.33
CA PHE A 84 -42.49 11.11 46.33
C PHE A 84 -42.96 10.12 47.40
N GLN A 85 -44.01 9.32 47.14
CA GLN A 85 -44.58 8.40 48.12
C GLN A 85 -43.56 7.41 48.69
N GLU A 86 -42.62 6.93 47.87
CA GLU A 86 -41.56 6.00 48.27
C GLU A 86 -40.35 6.71 48.91
N HIS A 87 -40.26 8.03 48.81
CA HIS A 87 -39.11 8.81 49.22
C HIS A 87 -39.48 9.92 50.20
N ARG A 88 -39.77 9.50 51.45
CA ARG A 88 -40.17 10.38 52.56
C ARG A 88 -39.30 11.62 52.75
N ARG A 89 -37.98 11.50 52.53
CA ARG A 89 -37.05 12.63 52.67
C ARG A 89 -37.29 13.70 51.59
N LEU A 90 -37.43 13.30 50.33
CA LEU A 90 -37.70 14.22 49.21
C LEU A 90 -39.08 14.84 49.37
N GLN A 91 -40.06 14.06 49.82
CA GLN A 91 -41.41 14.54 50.11
C GLN A 91 -41.40 15.67 51.15
N LEU A 92 -40.66 15.51 52.26
CA LEU A 92 -40.56 16.55 53.31
C LEU A 92 -39.81 17.80 52.83
N THR A 93 -38.76 17.64 52.02
CA THR A 93 -37.95 18.76 51.52
C THR A 93 -38.70 19.63 50.51
N TYR A 94 -39.57 19.03 49.68
CA TYR A 94 -40.19 19.71 48.55
C TYR A 94 -41.71 19.95 48.68
N MET A 95 -42.31 19.63 49.84
CA MET A 95 -43.76 19.69 50.09
C MET A 95 -44.43 21.04 49.78
N ASN A 96 -43.69 22.14 49.93
CA ASN A 96 -44.19 23.52 49.77
C ASN A 96 -43.48 24.26 48.61
N SER A 97 -42.80 23.55 47.73
CA SER A 97 -42.06 24.12 46.59
C SER A 97 -42.80 23.91 45.28
N GLN A 98 -42.64 24.85 44.35
CA GLN A 98 -43.19 24.75 43.00
C GLN A 98 -42.52 23.60 42.23
N ALA A 99 -43.31 22.83 41.47
CA ALA A 99 -42.86 21.63 40.76
C ALA A 99 -41.61 21.86 39.88
N ASP A 100 -41.53 22.99 39.17
CA ASP A 100 -40.37 23.31 38.30
C ASP A 100 -39.07 23.46 39.09
N LYS A 101 -39.14 24.12 40.26
CA LYS A 101 -37.98 24.29 41.15
C LYS A 101 -37.56 22.97 41.79
N VAL A 102 -38.54 22.10 42.08
CA VAL A 102 -38.26 20.74 42.58
C VAL A 102 -37.53 19.93 41.51
N LEU A 103 -38.00 19.98 40.27
CA LEU A 103 -37.38 19.29 39.14
C LEU A 103 -35.94 19.76 38.91
N GLU A 104 -35.72 21.08 38.88
CA GLU A 104 -34.37 21.66 38.72
C GLU A 104 -33.44 21.26 39.87
N SER A 105 -33.94 21.29 41.12
CA SER A 105 -33.17 20.88 42.29
C SER A 105 -32.77 19.40 42.24
N ILE A 106 -33.70 18.52 41.82
CA ILE A 106 -33.43 17.09 41.65
C ILE A 106 -32.42 16.84 40.53
N HIS A 107 -32.56 17.53 39.39
CA HIS A 107 -31.57 17.42 38.31
C HIS A 107 -30.18 17.88 38.75
N GLN A 108 -30.10 18.98 39.50
CA GLN A 108 -28.83 19.48 40.03
C GLN A 108 -28.22 18.51 41.05
N GLU A 109 -29.02 17.93 41.94
CA GLU A 109 -28.56 16.92 42.89
C GLU A 109 -28.07 15.66 42.17
N ASN A 110 -28.81 15.20 41.15
CA ASN A 110 -28.42 14.05 40.34
C ASN A 110 -27.14 14.31 39.55
N PHE A 111 -26.96 15.49 38.99
CA PHE A 111 -25.73 15.89 38.31
C PHE A 111 -24.54 15.88 39.28
N ASN A 112 -24.71 16.44 40.48
CA ASN A 112 -23.67 16.43 41.51
C ASN A 112 -23.30 15.01 41.96
N LYS A 113 -24.30 14.15 42.21
CA LYS A 113 -24.08 12.73 42.53
C LYS A 113 -23.38 12.00 41.40
N ARG A 114 -23.74 12.28 40.14
CA ARG A 114 -23.09 11.69 38.97
C ARG A 114 -21.63 12.10 38.87
N LYS A 115 -21.33 13.39 39.04
CA LYS A 115 -19.96 13.92 39.06
C LYS A 115 -19.12 13.28 40.17
N GLN A 116 -19.69 13.08 41.37
CA GLN A 116 -19.00 12.39 42.47
C GLN A 116 -18.73 10.92 42.13
N LEU A 117 -19.72 10.22 41.55
CA LEU A 117 -19.59 8.84 41.13
C LEU A 117 -18.50 8.69 40.05
N ASP A 118 -18.43 9.60 39.09
CA ASP A 118 -17.40 9.57 38.05
C ASP A 118 -16.00 9.83 38.64
N ARG A 119 -15.88 10.74 39.61
CA ARG A 119 -14.63 10.95 40.36
C ARG A 119 -14.18 9.68 41.09
N ILE A 120 -15.10 8.99 41.77
CA ILE A 120 -14.82 7.72 42.47
C ILE A 120 -14.44 6.61 41.48
N ARG A 121 -15.11 6.52 40.33
CA ARG A 121 -14.76 5.55 39.28
C ARG A 121 -13.36 5.80 38.74
N TYR A 122 -12.99 7.06 38.54
CA TYR A 122 -11.65 7.43 38.08
C TYR A 122 -10.58 7.07 39.12
N THR A 123 -10.78 7.39 40.40
CA THR A 123 -9.83 7.04 41.46
C THR A 123 -9.71 5.52 41.62
N LYS A 124 -10.81 4.78 41.54
CA LYS A 124 -10.80 3.31 41.53
C LYS A 124 -9.99 2.77 40.35
N LYS A 125 -10.20 3.28 39.14
CA LYS A 125 -9.46 2.85 37.94
C LYS A 125 -7.96 3.10 38.11
N ARG A 126 -7.57 4.29 38.59
CA ARG A 126 -6.17 4.61 38.90
C ARG A 126 -5.56 3.66 39.93
N LYS A 127 -6.25 3.42 41.05
CA LYS A 127 -5.75 2.54 42.10
C LYS A 127 -5.63 1.09 41.65
N MET A 128 -6.53 0.63 40.79
CA MET A 128 -6.46 -0.71 40.20
C MET A 128 -5.26 -0.85 39.26
N GLU A 129 -4.93 0.20 38.50
CA GLU A 129 -3.76 0.21 37.64
C GLU A 129 -2.45 0.24 38.45
N GLU A 130 -2.38 1.10 39.48
CA GLU A 130 -1.27 1.12 40.44
C GLU A 130 -1.08 -0.26 41.10
N PHE A 131 -2.17 -0.92 41.50
CA PHE A 131 -2.13 -2.27 42.06
C PHE A 131 -1.59 -3.30 41.07
N ARG A 132 -2.05 -3.29 39.81
CA ARG A 132 -1.57 -4.19 38.77
C ARG A 132 -0.08 -4.01 38.51
N GLN A 133 0.40 -2.78 38.46
CA GLN A 133 1.82 -2.49 38.28
C GLN A 133 2.66 -3.03 39.44
N ILE A 134 2.23 -2.81 40.69
CA ILE A 134 2.91 -3.35 41.87
C ILE A 134 2.89 -4.89 41.87
N GLN A 135 1.78 -5.50 41.46
CA GLN A 135 1.68 -6.96 41.35
C GLN A 135 2.66 -7.51 40.30
N LEU A 136 2.76 -6.85 39.14
CA LEU A 136 3.71 -7.21 38.09
C LEU A 136 5.16 -7.10 38.58
N GLN A 137 5.51 -5.99 39.23
CA GLN A 137 6.83 -5.79 39.81
C GLN A 137 7.15 -6.84 40.88
N SER A 138 6.17 -7.21 41.70
CA SER A 138 6.36 -8.27 42.70
C SER A 138 6.58 -9.64 42.05
N SER A 139 5.85 -9.98 40.98
CA SER A 139 6.11 -11.22 40.23
C SER A 139 7.48 -11.22 39.58
N GLU A 140 7.89 -10.12 38.92
CA GLU A 140 9.22 -10.01 38.31
C GLU A 140 10.33 -10.18 39.34
N LEU A 141 10.20 -9.55 40.51
CA LEU A 141 11.18 -9.69 41.58
C LEU A 141 11.24 -11.11 42.14
N ARG A 142 10.09 -11.81 42.24
CA ARG A 142 10.06 -13.23 42.63
C ARG A 142 10.73 -14.12 41.59
N ASP A 143 10.47 -13.88 40.31
CA ASP A 143 11.08 -14.62 39.22
C ASP A 143 12.59 -14.40 39.18
N ARG A 144 13.06 -13.15 39.31
CA ARG A 144 14.50 -12.87 39.44
C ARG A 144 15.11 -13.55 40.65
N LEU A 145 14.42 -13.57 41.79
CA LEU A 145 14.93 -14.25 42.97
C LEU A 145 15.01 -15.78 42.75
N LEU A 146 14.02 -16.37 42.08
CA LEU A 146 13.97 -17.79 41.79
C LEU A 146 15.02 -18.22 40.76
N TYR A 147 15.17 -17.45 39.67
CA TYR A 147 15.97 -17.84 38.51
C TYR A 147 17.37 -17.19 38.45
N GLU A 148 17.54 -15.97 38.99
CA GLU A 148 18.83 -15.27 38.99
C GLU A 148 19.59 -15.43 40.32
N VAL A 149 18.90 -15.30 41.47
CA VAL A 149 19.55 -15.37 42.80
C VAL A 149 19.67 -16.81 43.32
N GLY A 150 18.69 -17.67 43.02
CA GLY A 150 18.73 -19.10 43.37
C GLY A 150 19.84 -19.89 42.65
N GLY A 151 20.39 -19.34 41.57
CA GLY A 151 21.33 -20.03 40.69
C GLY A 151 20.70 -21.23 39.98
N LYS A 152 21.19 -21.54 38.78
CA LYS A 152 20.76 -22.76 38.08
C LYS A 152 21.11 -23.99 38.91
N LEU A 153 20.14 -24.90 39.06
CA LEU A 153 20.38 -26.18 39.72
C LEU A 153 21.53 -26.91 39.01
N PRO A 154 22.37 -27.69 39.72
CA PRO A 154 23.45 -28.45 39.10
C PRO A 154 22.99 -29.35 37.93
N ALA A 155 21.74 -29.82 37.96
CA ALA A 155 21.11 -30.59 36.88
C ALA A 155 20.92 -29.73 35.60
N GLU A 156 20.36 -28.53 35.72
CA GLU A 156 20.14 -27.62 34.58
C GLU A 156 21.45 -27.16 33.93
N LYS A 157 22.52 -26.98 34.73
CA LYS A 157 23.85 -26.68 34.18
C LYS A 157 24.38 -27.83 33.31
N LYS A 158 24.14 -29.08 33.73
CA LYS A 158 24.50 -30.28 32.94
C LYS A 158 23.66 -30.37 31.68
N GLU A 159 22.35 -30.14 31.76
CA GLU A 159 21.46 -30.11 30.59
C GLU A 159 21.88 -29.03 29.58
N GLN A 160 22.21 -27.82 30.05
CA GLN A 160 22.70 -26.75 29.19
C GLN A 160 24.03 -27.13 28.52
N ALA A 161 24.94 -27.80 29.23
CA ALA A 161 26.19 -28.28 28.65
C ALA A 161 25.94 -29.32 27.54
N VAL A 162 25.00 -30.25 27.75
CA VAL A 162 24.59 -31.24 26.74
C VAL A 162 23.92 -30.56 25.55
N ALA A 163 22.99 -29.62 25.78
CA ALA A 163 22.34 -28.86 24.73
C ALA A 163 23.35 -28.08 23.87
N ASN A 164 24.33 -27.43 24.51
CA ASN A 164 25.42 -26.75 23.83
C ASN A 164 26.28 -27.71 23.00
N TYR A 165 26.55 -28.92 23.52
CA TYR A 165 27.29 -29.94 22.79
C TYR A 165 26.53 -30.41 21.54
N VAL A 166 25.23 -30.69 21.68
CA VAL A 166 24.34 -31.06 20.57
C VAL A 166 24.28 -29.95 19.53
N GLN A 167 24.14 -28.69 19.95
CA GLN A 167 24.10 -27.55 19.05
C GLN A 167 25.43 -27.41 18.28
N ARG A 168 26.58 -27.53 18.96
CA ARG A 168 27.91 -27.51 18.31
C ARG A 168 28.06 -28.65 17.30
N ALA A 169 27.60 -29.86 17.64
CA ALA A 169 27.63 -31.00 16.74
C ALA A 169 26.75 -30.76 15.50
N ASN A 170 25.57 -30.17 15.68
CA ASN A 170 24.65 -29.85 14.59
C ASN A 170 25.23 -28.78 13.65
N ILE A 171 25.85 -27.74 14.20
CA ILE A 171 26.56 -26.71 13.41
C ILE A 171 27.68 -27.36 12.59
N LYS A 172 28.50 -28.24 13.19
CA LYS A 172 29.54 -28.97 12.47
C LYS A 172 28.99 -29.85 11.35
N LYS A 173 27.89 -30.57 11.62
CA LYS A 173 27.20 -31.38 10.61
C LYS A 173 26.71 -30.54 9.43
N ASN A 174 26.05 -29.41 9.72
CA ASN A 174 25.54 -28.51 8.68
C ASN A 174 26.66 -27.89 7.85
N ALA A 175 27.77 -27.50 8.48
CA ALA A 175 28.97 -27.05 7.77
C ALA A 175 29.53 -28.15 6.86
N ALA A 176 29.65 -29.38 7.34
CA ALA A 176 30.10 -30.51 6.54
C ALA A 176 29.17 -30.82 5.35
N LEU A 177 27.84 -30.70 5.54
CA LEU A 177 26.87 -30.85 4.46
C LEU A 177 27.03 -29.75 3.40
N ALA A 178 27.20 -28.49 3.81
CA ALA A 178 27.43 -27.38 2.90
C ALA A 178 28.72 -27.58 2.09
N ILE A 179 29.82 -27.98 2.75
CA ILE A 179 31.10 -28.30 2.11
C ILE A 179 30.93 -29.44 1.10
N LYS A 180 30.22 -30.52 1.46
CA LYS A 180 29.93 -31.66 0.56
C LYS A 180 29.17 -31.21 -0.69
N VAL A 181 28.15 -30.36 -0.53
CA VAL A 181 27.37 -29.84 -1.66
C VAL A 181 28.26 -28.98 -2.57
N MET A 182 29.13 -28.15 -2.00
CA MET A 182 30.07 -27.33 -2.77
C MET A 182 31.08 -28.18 -3.54
N TYR A 183 31.69 -29.19 -2.91
CA TYR A 183 32.58 -30.11 -3.62
C TYR A 183 31.89 -30.87 -4.74
N LYS A 184 30.62 -31.27 -4.54
CA LYS A 184 29.83 -31.88 -5.61
C LYS A 184 29.66 -30.93 -6.80
N LYS A 185 29.32 -29.66 -6.56
CA LYS A 185 29.22 -28.64 -7.62
C LYS A 185 30.55 -28.43 -8.36
N ILE A 186 31.66 -28.34 -7.62
CA ILE A 186 33.01 -28.20 -8.21
C ILE A 186 33.31 -29.41 -9.09
N LEU A 187 33.04 -30.62 -8.61
CA LEU A 187 33.28 -31.85 -9.35
C LEU A 187 32.41 -31.95 -10.61
N ASP A 188 31.17 -31.49 -10.55
CA ASP A 188 30.28 -31.43 -11.73
C ASP A 188 30.79 -30.43 -12.78
N ILE A 189 31.34 -29.28 -12.37
CA ILE A 189 31.99 -28.32 -13.28
C ILE A 189 33.23 -28.96 -13.92
N LEU A 190 34.12 -29.54 -13.12
CA LEU A 190 35.35 -30.17 -13.61
C LEU A 190 35.07 -31.30 -14.61
N LYS A 191 34.00 -32.08 -14.39
CA LYS A 191 33.55 -33.09 -15.36
C LYS A 191 33.11 -32.49 -16.69
N LYS A 192 32.33 -31.40 -16.65
CA LYS A 192 31.92 -30.69 -17.86
C LYS A 192 33.13 -30.13 -18.60
N ASP A 193 34.05 -29.48 -17.88
CA ASP A 193 35.26 -28.91 -18.45
C ASP A 193 36.14 -30.01 -19.09
N SER A 194 36.31 -31.15 -18.41
CA SER A 194 37.05 -32.29 -18.97
C SER A 194 36.45 -32.80 -20.27
N SER A 195 35.11 -32.91 -20.36
CA SER A 195 34.44 -33.32 -21.59
C SER A 195 34.60 -32.28 -22.70
N TYR A 196 34.47 -30.99 -22.36
CA TYR A 196 34.62 -29.87 -23.30
C TYR A 196 36.04 -29.84 -23.89
N PHE A 197 37.07 -29.91 -23.04
CA PHE A 197 38.45 -29.88 -23.51
C PHE A 197 38.80 -31.09 -24.37
N THR A 198 38.20 -32.25 -24.11
CA THR A 198 38.40 -33.44 -24.95
C THR A 198 37.86 -33.21 -26.35
N VAL A 199 36.63 -32.68 -26.48
CA VAL A 199 36.04 -32.34 -27.79
C VAL A 199 36.87 -31.28 -28.53
N VAL A 200 37.32 -30.24 -27.82
CA VAL A 200 38.18 -29.19 -28.41
C VAL A 200 39.50 -29.78 -28.91
N LEU A 201 40.14 -30.65 -28.13
CA LEU A 201 41.40 -31.29 -28.52
C LEU A 201 41.22 -32.23 -29.72
N GLU A 202 40.11 -32.95 -29.80
CA GLU A 202 39.80 -33.79 -30.96
C GLU A 202 39.55 -32.96 -32.22
N ALA A 203 38.81 -31.86 -32.11
CA ALA A 203 38.60 -30.92 -33.21
C ALA A 203 39.93 -30.32 -33.70
N LEU A 204 40.81 -29.89 -32.79
CA LEU A 204 42.14 -29.39 -33.14
C LEU A 204 43.00 -30.45 -33.84
N LYS A 205 42.97 -31.71 -33.39
CA LYS A 205 43.69 -32.80 -34.06
C LYS A 205 43.18 -33.04 -35.48
N LEU A 206 41.88 -32.97 -35.69
CA LEU A 206 41.27 -33.10 -37.02
C LEU A 206 41.68 -31.93 -37.92
N ASP A 207 41.64 -30.71 -37.39
CA ASP A 207 42.02 -29.51 -38.13
C ASP A 207 43.51 -29.52 -38.51
N CYS A 208 44.41 -29.88 -37.59
CA CYS A 208 45.83 -30.04 -37.90
C CYS A 208 46.08 -31.05 -39.03
N ARG A 209 45.33 -32.16 -39.06
CA ARG A 209 45.43 -33.14 -40.15
C ARG A 209 44.93 -32.58 -41.48
N ALA A 210 43.83 -31.82 -41.46
CA ALA A 210 43.28 -31.19 -42.66
C ALA A 210 44.25 -30.12 -43.20
N GLN A 211 44.77 -29.25 -42.33
CA GLN A 211 45.78 -28.25 -42.67
C GLN A 211 47.05 -28.89 -43.22
N GLY A 212 47.52 -29.99 -42.63
CA GLY A 212 48.67 -30.75 -43.14
C GLY A 212 48.45 -31.27 -44.56
N LYS A 213 47.26 -31.80 -44.86
CA LYS A 213 46.89 -32.22 -46.23
C LYS A 213 46.84 -31.05 -47.20
N CYS A 214 46.25 -29.92 -46.80
CA CYS A 214 46.23 -28.71 -47.63
C CYS A 214 47.64 -28.20 -47.93
N LEU A 215 48.53 -28.21 -46.95
CA LEU A 215 49.90 -27.75 -47.12
C LEU A 215 50.67 -28.67 -48.08
N MET A 216 50.55 -29.99 -47.94
CA MET A 216 51.13 -30.94 -48.89
C MET A 216 50.61 -30.72 -50.32
N GLY A 217 49.29 -30.59 -50.49
CA GLY A 217 48.70 -30.32 -51.80
C GLY A 217 49.16 -28.98 -52.40
N ALA A 218 49.28 -27.94 -51.58
CA ALA A 218 49.82 -26.66 -52.02
C ALA A 218 51.30 -26.76 -52.42
N THR A 219 52.11 -27.56 -51.70
CA THR A 219 53.51 -27.78 -52.08
C THR A 219 53.65 -28.59 -53.36
N GLU A 220 52.84 -29.63 -53.57
CA GLU A 220 52.83 -30.41 -54.81
C GLU A 220 52.44 -29.53 -56.00
N MET A 221 51.37 -28.74 -55.87
CA MET A 221 50.95 -27.79 -56.90
C MET A 221 52.02 -26.72 -57.15
N GLY A 222 52.68 -26.22 -56.11
CA GLY A 222 53.79 -25.27 -56.24
C GLY A 222 55.00 -25.86 -56.97
N GLN A 223 55.33 -27.13 -56.71
CA GLN A 223 56.39 -27.85 -57.41
C GLN A 223 56.05 -28.03 -58.90
N LEU A 224 54.86 -28.53 -59.21
CA LEU A 224 54.40 -28.67 -60.60
C LEU A 224 54.42 -27.33 -61.33
N ALA A 225 53.94 -26.26 -60.70
CA ALA A 225 53.96 -24.93 -61.31
C ALA A 225 55.39 -24.43 -61.58
N MET A 226 56.37 -24.74 -60.72
CA MET A 226 57.77 -24.42 -60.95
C MET A 226 58.37 -25.25 -62.10
N GLU A 227 58.07 -26.54 -62.17
CA GLU A 227 58.50 -27.41 -63.28
C GLU A 227 57.96 -26.88 -64.61
N TYR A 228 56.66 -26.58 -64.68
CA TYR A 228 56.05 -25.98 -65.86
C TYR A 228 56.68 -24.64 -66.24
N LEU A 229 57.02 -23.79 -65.26
CA LEU A 229 57.68 -22.52 -65.51
C LEU A 229 59.07 -22.73 -66.12
N ASP A 230 59.85 -23.67 -65.60
CA ASP A 230 61.21 -23.95 -66.08
C ASP A 230 61.19 -24.60 -67.46
N ASP A 231 60.27 -25.51 -67.75
CA ASP A 231 60.03 -26.04 -69.10
C ASP A 231 59.70 -24.93 -70.09
N ARG A 232 58.80 -24.01 -69.71
CA ARG A 232 58.46 -22.86 -70.56
C ARG A 232 59.65 -21.96 -70.81
N LYS A 233 60.44 -21.63 -69.78
CA LYS A 233 61.68 -20.85 -69.95
C LYS A 233 62.67 -21.53 -70.88
N PHE A 234 62.80 -22.85 -70.81
CA PHE A 234 63.65 -23.62 -71.71
C PHE A 234 63.16 -23.55 -73.15
N GLU A 235 61.88 -23.83 -73.40
CA GLU A 235 61.26 -23.74 -74.73
C GLU A 235 61.37 -22.33 -75.32
N PHE A 236 61.10 -21.29 -74.53
CA PHE A 236 61.31 -19.90 -74.96
C PHE A 236 62.76 -19.62 -75.32
N SER A 237 63.73 -20.07 -74.52
CA SER A 237 65.15 -19.88 -74.80
C SER A 237 65.61 -20.61 -76.06
N LYS A 238 65.05 -21.80 -76.32
CA LYS A 238 65.32 -22.58 -77.54
C LYS A 238 64.74 -21.89 -78.76
N LEU A 239 63.47 -21.50 -78.70
CA LEU A 239 62.78 -20.77 -79.76
C LEU A 239 63.49 -19.44 -80.07
N GLU A 240 63.93 -18.71 -79.04
CA GLU A 240 64.69 -17.47 -79.20
C GLU A 240 65.99 -17.71 -79.97
N LYS A 241 66.72 -18.79 -79.68
CA LYS A 241 67.94 -19.16 -80.42
C LYS A 241 67.63 -19.51 -81.88
N GLU A 242 66.59 -20.30 -82.14
CA GLU A 242 66.16 -20.69 -83.49
C GLU A 242 65.72 -19.49 -84.32
N ILE A 243 64.96 -18.56 -83.71
CA ILE A 243 64.58 -17.30 -84.35
C ILE A 243 65.84 -16.49 -84.66
N LYS A 244 66.79 -16.36 -83.72
CA LYS A 244 68.05 -15.64 -83.94
C LYS A 244 68.89 -16.24 -85.09
N THR A 245 68.96 -17.57 -85.21
CA THR A 245 69.68 -18.22 -86.32
C THR A 245 68.96 -18.00 -87.64
N ASN A 246 67.65 -18.20 -87.68
CA ASN A 246 66.82 -17.98 -88.87
C ASN A 246 66.89 -16.51 -89.33
N MET A 247 66.82 -15.55 -88.41
CA MET A 247 67.01 -14.13 -88.72
C MET A 247 68.37 -13.85 -89.36
N LYS A 248 69.47 -14.43 -88.84
CA LYS A 248 70.80 -14.30 -89.43
C LYS A 248 70.89 -14.93 -90.83
N GLU A 249 70.26 -16.09 -91.05
CA GLU A 249 70.21 -16.74 -92.36
C GLU A 249 69.37 -15.95 -93.37
N ARG A 250 68.21 -15.44 -92.95
CA ARG A 250 67.39 -14.51 -93.74
C ARG A 250 68.15 -13.24 -94.08
N GLU A 251 68.91 -12.68 -93.15
CA GLU A 251 69.75 -11.51 -93.41
C GLU A 251 70.85 -11.82 -94.44
N ARG A 252 71.50 -13.00 -94.35
CA ARG A 252 72.52 -13.44 -95.32
C ARG A 252 71.93 -13.67 -96.71
N THR A 253 70.80 -14.37 -96.80
CA THR A 253 70.10 -14.63 -98.08
C THR A 253 69.58 -13.33 -98.70
N LEU A 254 68.99 -12.43 -97.90
CA LEU A 254 68.63 -11.09 -98.38
C LEU A 254 69.84 -10.30 -98.88
N LYS A 255 71.01 -10.40 -98.24
CA LYS A 255 72.24 -9.78 -98.74
C LYS A 255 72.69 -10.38 -100.08
N LEU A 256 72.57 -11.70 -100.28
CA LEU A 256 72.88 -12.35 -101.57
C LEU A 256 71.89 -11.93 -102.65
N VAL A 257 70.59 -12.03 -102.39
CA VAL A 257 69.53 -11.61 -103.33
C VAL A 257 69.66 -10.13 -103.66
N ARG A 258 69.96 -9.26 -102.69
CA ARG A 258 70.23 -7.83 -102.96
C ARG A 258 71.43 -7.62 -103.88
N ARG A 259 72.50 -8.42 -103.75
CA ARG A 259 73.65 -8.37 -104.67
C ARG A 259 73.28 -8.87 -106.07
N GLU A 260 72.50 -9.94 -106.18
CA GLU A 260 72.01 -10.45 -107.47
C GLU A 260 71.04 -9.48 -108.15
N VAL A 261 70.08 -8.92 -107.41
CA VAL A 261 69.18 -7.87 -107.90
C VAL A 261 69.98 -6.63 -108.32
N ALA A 262 70.98 -6.20 -107.55
CA ALA A 262 71.87 -5.10 -107.94
C ALA A 262 72.63 -5.43 -109.24
N PHE A 263 73.21 -6.62 -109.35
CA PHE A 263 73.88 -7.07 -110.57
C PHE A 263 72.94 -7.11 -111.78
N LEU A 264 71.72 -7.62 -111.63
CA LEU A 264 70.71 -7.67 -112.69
C LEU A 264 70.19 -6.28 -113.05
N THR A 265 70.03 -5.39 -112.07
CA THR A 265 69.62 -4.00 -112.27
C THR A 265 70.70 -3.22 -113.03
N ASP A 266 71.97 -3.43 -112.68
CA ASP A 266 73.12 -2.78 -113.34
C ASP A 266 73.39 -3.37 -114.75
N SER A 267 73.22 -4.68 -114.92
CA SER A 267 73.46 -5.37 -116.20
C SER A 267 72.30 -5.22 -117.20
N PHE A 268 71.06 -5.04 -116.72
CA PHE A 268 69.85 -4.97 -117.56
C PHE A 268 68.84 -3.90 -117.06
N PRO A 269 69.18 -2.60 -117.10
CA PRO A 269 68.36 -1.54 -116.51
C PRO A 269 66.97 -1.36 -117.16
N ASN A 270 66.78 -1.85 -118.39
CA ASN A 270 65.54 -1.64 -119.15
C ASN A 270 64.47 -2.74 -118.96
N LEU A 271 64.74 -3.79 -118.17
CA LEU A 271 63.87 -4.97 -118.05
C LEU A 271 63.09 -5.08 -116.73
N ILE A 272 63.36 -4.23 -115.72
CA ILE A 272 62.77 -4.38 -114.39
C ILE A 272 61.71 -3.28 -114.14
N ARG A 273 60.42 -3.66 -114.13
CA ARG A 273 59.30 -2.82 -113.69
C ARG A 273 59.16 -2.88 -112.15
N LYS A 274 59.11 -1.72 -111.50
CA LYS A 274 58.74 -1.58 -110.08
C LYS A 274 57.21 -1.60 -109.98
N GLU A 275 56.64 -2.60 -109.31
CA GLU A 275 55.23 -2.60 -108.95
C GLU A 275 55.08 -2.41 -107.42
N GLU A 276 54.16 -1.53 -107.05
CA GLU A 276 53.90 -1.04 -105.70
C GLU A 276 53.02 -2.03 -104.93
N ALA A 277 53.45 -2.43 -103.72
CA ALA A 277 52.71 -3.35 -102.86
C ALA A 277 51.49 -2.66 -102.22
N THR A 278 50.31 -3.26 -102.36
CA THR A 278 49.06 -2.82 -101.73
C THR A 278 48.83 -3.53 -100.39
N ASN A 279 48.24 -2.77 -99.46
CA ASN A 279 48.09 -3.04 -98.03
C ASN A 279 47.21 -4.27 -97.70
N LEU A 280 47.62 -5.01 -96.65
CA LEU A 280 47.05 -6.28 -96.20
C LEU A 280 46.78 -6.23 -94.68
N ASP A 281 46.12 -5.17 -94.21
CA ASP A 281 46.00 -4.83 -92.77
C ASP A 281 44.59 -5.07 -92.17
N ASP A 282 43.65 -5.66 -92.91
CA ASP A 282 42.22 -5.65 -92.54
C ASP A 282 41.67 -7.00 -92.01
N LEU A 283 42.50 -7.86 -91.40
CA LEU A 283 42.09 -9.23 -91.05
C LEU A 283 42.38 -9.68 -89.59
N TYR A 284 42.16 -8.81 -88.60
CA TYR A 284 42.13 -9.26 -87.20
C TYR A 284 40.83 -8.82 -86.49
N GLU A 285 39.97 -9.79 -86.19
CA GLU A 285 38.85 -9.62 -85.24
C GLU A 285 39.33 -9.88 -83.80
N ASP A 286 38.81 -9.08 -82.87
CA ASP A 286 39.17 -8.96 -81.45
C ASP A 286 38.40 -9.98 -80.56
N PRO A 287 39.07 -10.86 -79.79
CA PRO A 287 38.44 -11.91 -78.99
C PRO A 287 37.84 -11.47 -77.63
N ASP A 288 37.91 -10.20 -77.25
CA ASP A 288 37.54 -9.74 -75.91
C ASP A 288 36.02 -9.58 -75.62
N ALA A 289 35.15 -9.81 -76.59
CA ALA A 289 33.70 -9.53 -76.45
C ALA A 289 32.89 -10.57 -75.65
N VAL A 290 33.41 -11.78 -75.38
CA VAL A 290 32.59 -12.90 -74.84
C VAL A 290 32.62 -13.00 -73.31
N SER A 291 33.61 -12.41 -72.64
CA SER A 291 33.85 -12.58 -71.19
C SER A 291 33.03 -11.63 -70.28
N GLN A 292 32.63 -10.46 -70.76
CA GLN A 292 32.02 -9.42 -69.92
C GLN A 292 30.57 -9.67 -69.49
N HIS A 293 29.82 -10.53 -70.21
CA HIS A 293 28.37 -10.68 -69.96
C HIS A 293 28.03 -11.46 -68.68
N SER A 294 28.86 -12.45 -68.31
CA SER A 294 28.60 -13.32 -67.15
C SER A 294 28.77 -12.59 -65.81
N VAL A 295 29.82 -11.77 -65.68
CA VAL A 295 30.15 -11.08 -64.43
C VAL A 295 29.19 -9.92 -64.16
N HIS A 296 28.71 -9.24 -65.20
CA HIS A 296 27.77 -8.13 -65.07
C HIS A 296 26.44 -8.58 -64.47
N TRP A 297 25.91 -9.74 -64.90
CA TRP A 297 24.64 -10.27 -64.43
C TRP A 297 24.67 -10.66 -62.95
N GLU A 298 25.76 -11.29 -62.49
CA GLU A 298 25.94 -11.67 -61.09
C GLU A 298 25.99 -10.46 -60.16
N VAL A 299 26.69 -9.39 -60.57
CA VAL A 299 26.76 -8.13 -59.82
C VAL A 299 25.38 -7.48 -59.71
N GLU A 300 24.59 -7.55 -60.77
CA GLU A 300 23.25 -6.96 -60.81
C GLU A 300 22.25 -7.69 -59.90
N GLU A 301 22.35 -9.03 -59.80
CA GLU A 301 21.58 -9.86 -58.87
C GLU A 301 21.90 -9.53 -57.40
N VAL A 302 23.19 -9.51 -57.04
CA VAL A 302 23.65 -9.18 -55.69
C VAL A 302 23.19 -7.78 -55.27
N MET A 303 23.29 -6.82 -56.19
CA MET A 303 22.88 -5.44 -55.95
C MET A 303 21.36 -5.31 -55.75
N ARG A 304 20.56 -6.14 -56.43
CA ARG A 304 19.10 -6.22 -56.22
C ARG A 304 18.75 -6.75 -54.82
N ILE A 305 19.45 -7.79 -54.36
CA ILE A 305 19.26 -8.38 -53.02
C ILE A 305 19.62 -7.35 -51.94
N CYS A 306 20.75 -6.66 -52.09
CA CYS A 306 21.19 -5.61 -51.15
C CYS A 306 20.18 -4.45 -51.06
N LYS A 307 19.61 -3.99 -52.17
CA LYS A 307 18.54 -2.98 -52.17
C LYS A 307 17.28 -3.46 -51.46
N ARG A 308 16.92 -4.73 -51.60
CA ARG A 308 15.75 -5.32 -50.93
C ARG A 308 15.96 -5.38 -49.42
N LEU A 309 17.15 -5.80 -48.98
CA LEU A 309 17.55 -5.83 -47.57
C LEU A 309 17.63 -4.43 -46.96
N GLN A 310 18.14 -3.44 -47.70
CA GLN A 310 18.19 -2.05 -47.27
C GLN A 310 16.80 -1.49 -46.96
N LYS A 311 15.82 -1.74 -47.85
CA LYS A 311 14.42 -1.35 -47.63
C LYS A 311 13.80 -2.07 -46.42
N ALA A 312 14.02 -3.39 -46.30
CA ALA A 312 13.46 -4.19 -45.22
C ALA A 312 14.02 -3.82 -43.83
N THR A 313 15.30 -3.43 -43.77
CA THR A 313 15.97 -3.05 -42.51
C THR A 313 15.86 -1.56 -42.18
N LEU A 314 15.30 -0.74 -43.09
CA LEU A 314 15.15 0.71 -42.97
C LEU A 314 16.49 1.42 -42.71
N VAL A 315 17.50 1.09 -43.50
CA VAL A 315 18.88 1.55 -43.30
C VAL A 315 19.34 2.45 -44.46
N PRO A 316 20.08 3.55 -44.20
CA PRO A 316 20.50 4.48 -45.24
C PRO A 316 21.59 3.96 -46.20
N SER A 317 22.39 2.94 -45.82
CA SER A 317 23.43 2.35 -46.66
C SER A 317 23.60 0.83 -46.43
N PHE A 318 24.20 0.12 -47.40
CA PHE A 318 24.36 -1.34 -47.33
C PHE A 318 25.24 -1.80 -46.14
N ASP A 319 26.29 -1.06 -45.82
CA ASP A 319 27.23 -1.39 -44.73
C ASP A 319 26.57 -1.43 -43.35
N LYS A 320 25.44 -0.74 -43.21
CA LYS A 320 24.70 -0.63 -41.96
C LYS A 320 23.63 -1.73 -41.79
N ILE A 321 23.35 -2.53 -42.83
CA ILE A 321 22.36 -3.63 -42.80
C ILE A 321 22.74 -4.65 -41.72
N LEU A 322 23.98 -5.13 -41.74
CA LEU A 322 24.48 -6.12 -40.78
C LEU A 322 24.47 -5.60 -39.34
N VAL A 323 24.85 -4.34 -39.14
CA VAL A 323 24.83 -3.70 -37.81
C VAL A 323 23.40 -3.62 -37.28
N ARG A 324 22.44 -3.24 -38.13
CA ARG A 324 21.03 -3.15 -37.75
C ARG A 324 20.42 -4.51 -37.39
N LEU A 325 20.76 -5.56 -38.14
CA LEU A 325 20.31 -6.92 -37.87
C LEU A 325 20.89 -7.47 -36.55
N LYS A 326 22.17 -7.20 -36.26
CA LYS A 326 22.78 -7.58 -34.97
C LYS A 326 22.11 -6.86 -33.80
N GLU A 327 21.83 -5.57 -33.93
CA GLU A 327 21.13 -4.80 -32.90
C GLU A 327 19.70 -5.31 -32.69
N GLN A 328 18.96 -5.59 -33.76
CA GLN A 328 17.62 -6.18 -33.67
C GLN A 328 17.65 -7.53 -32.94
N ARG A 329 18.62 -8.39 -33.25
CA ARG A 329 18.79 -9.67 -32.56
C ARG A 329 19.05 -9.47 -31.06
N TYR A 330 19.97 -8.57 -30.71
CA TYR A 330 20.27 -8.27 -29.31
C TYR A 330 19.05 -7.74 -28.54
N GLN A 331 18.31 -6.79 -29.13
CA GLN A 331 17.08 -6.27 -28.52
C GLN A 331 16.01 -7.36 -28.37
N THR A 332 15.90 -8.27 -29.33
CA THR A 332 14.95 -9.40 -29.27
C THR A 332 15.32 -10.36 -28.14
N GLU A 333 16.60 -10.73 -27.99
CA GLU A 333 17.08 -11.57 -26.89
C GLU A 333 16.85 -10.89 -25.52
N ARG A 334 17.09 -9.57 -25.42
CA ARG A 334 16.81 -8.78 -24.21
C ARG A 334 15.32 -8.72 -23.85
N LEU A 335 14.45 -8.51 -24.84
CA LEU A 335 13.00 -8.49 -24.62
C LEU A 335 12.47 -9.88 -24.22
N MET A 336 12.98 -10.94 -24.85
CA MET A 336 12.61 -12.31 -24.51
C MET A 336 13.01 -12.68 -23.08
N THR A 337 14.22 -12.31 -22.65
CA THR A 337 14.66 -12.51 -21.26
C THR A 337 13.85 -11.68 -20.25
N GLN A 338 13.43 -10.47 -20.63
CA GLN A 338 12.54 -9.68 -19.78
C GLN A 338 11.13 -10.26 -19.70
N LEU A 339 10.63 -10.83 -20.80
CA LEU A 339 9.34 -11.53 -20.86
C LEU A 339 9.33 -12.75 -19.94
N THR A 340 10.39 -13.57 -19.96
CA THR A 340 10.50 -14.76 -19.08
C THR A 340 10.59 -14.39 -17.61
N LEU A 341 11.34 -13.33 -17.26
CA LEU A 341 11.38 -12.83 -15.88
C LEU A 341 10.02 -12.32 -15.40
N ASN A 342 9.31 -11.58 -16.26
CA ASN A 342 7.97 -11.09 -15.93
C ASN A 342 6.94 -12.23 -15.83
N SER A 343 7.05 -13.29 -16.64
CA SER A 343 6.20 -14.46 -16.51
C SER A 343 6.43 -15.17 -15.18
N MET A 344 7.70 -15.39 -14.81
CA MET A 344 8.03 -16.00 -13.51
C MET A 344 7.52 -15.18 -12.33
N LYS A 345 7.63 -13.85 -12.38
CA LYS A 345 7.07 -12.96 -11.33
C LYS A 345 5.55 -13.06 -11.23
N ARG A 346 4.86 -13.08 -12.38
CA ARG A 346 3.40 -13.24 -12.43
C ARG A 346 2.98 -14.59 -11.83
N ASP A 347 3.69 -15.67 -12.16
CA ASP A 347 3.38 -17.00 -11.65
C ASP A 347 3.62 -17.10 -10.14
N ALA A 348 4.68 -16.48 -9.62
CA ALA A 348 4.93 -16.36 -8.19
C ALA A 348 3.80 -15.61 -7.46
N LEU A 349 3.34 -14.47 -8.00
CA LEU A 349 2.22 -13.72 -7.44
C LEU A 349 0.90 -14.51 -7.44
N ILE A 350 0.69 -15.36 -8.46
CA ILE A 350 -0.47 -16.26 -8.51
C ILE A 350 -0.39 -17.31 -7.39
N GLU A 351 0.79 -17.88 -7.14
CA GLU A 351 0.99 -18.83 -6.03
C GLU A 351 0.84 -18.16 -4.65
N ASP A 352 1.41 -16.97 -4.45
CA ASP A 352 1.24 -16.20 -3.23
C ASP A 352 -0.24 -15.89 -2.96
N ARG A 353 -1.00 -15.53 -4.01
CA ARG A 353 -2.44 -15.32 -3.92
C ARG A 353 -3.18 -16.61 -3.53
N LYS A 354 -2.84 -17.76 -4.11
CA LYS A 354 -3.44 -19.06 -3.73
C LYS A 354 -3.15 -19.37 -2.25
N HIS A 355 -1.92 -19.17 -1.81
CA HIS A 355 -1.53 -19.37 -0.41
C HIS A 355 -2.31 -18.44 0.53
N ALA A 356 -2.48 -17.16 0.18
CA ALA A 356 -3.27 -16.21 0.95
C ALA A 356 -4.75 -16.61 1.03
N ILE A 357 -5.33 -17.14 -0.05
CA ILE A 357 -6.71 -17.67 -0.06
C ILE A 357 -6.83 -18.87 0.88
N LEU A 358 -5.87 -19.81 0.84
CA LEU A 358 -5.86 -20.96 1.75
C LEU A 358 -5.74 -20.54 3.22
N MET A 359 -4.91 -19.51 3.52
CA MET A 359 -4.82 -18.93 4.86
C MET A 359 -6.11 -18.22 5.28
N LEU A 360 -6.79 -17.53 4.37
CA LEU A 360 -8.09 -16.91 4.65
C LEU A 360 -9.13 -17.97 5.02
N ASP A 361 -9.19 -19.07 4.27
CA ASP A 361 -10.14 -20.15 4.52
C ASP A 361 -9.83 -20.88 5.85
N SER A 362 -8.55 -21.10 6.18
CA SER A 362 -8.19 -21.66 7.48
C SER A 362 -8.58 -20.75 8.64
N LEU A 363 -8.36 -19.43 8.51
CA LEU A 363 -8.76 -18.45 9.52
C LEU A 363 -10.28 -18.34 9.69
N LYS A 364 -11.06 -18.44 8.59
CA LYS A 364 -12.53 -18.49 8.66
C LYS A 364 -13.02 -19.72 9.43
N ASN A 365 -12.42 -20.88 9.19
CA ASN A 365 -12.81 -22.12 9.84
C ASN A 365 -12.44 -22.12 11.33
N VAL A 366 -11.26 -21.61 11.71
CA VAL A 366 -10.86 -21.43 13.12
C VAL A 366 -11.76 -20.42 13.85
N GLY A 367 -12.28 -19.40 13.14
CA GLY A 367 -13.24 -18.44 13.68
C GLY A 367 -14.63 -19.04 13.97
N GLN A 368 -15.06 -20.03 13.19
CA GLN A 368 -16.34 -20.73 13.39
C GLN A 368 -16.28 -21.80 14.49
N GLU A 369 -15.14 -22.45 14.69
CA GLU A 369 -14.96 -23.41 15.80
C GLU A 369 -14.98 -22.76 17.18
N ARG A 370 -14.61 -21.46 17.28
CA ARG A 370 -14.60 -20.71 18.55
C ARG A 370 -15.94 -20.08 18.93
N THR A 371 -16.90 -20.01 18.03
CA THR A 371 -18.25 -19.48 18.29
C THR A 371 -19.29 -20.57 18.54
N ALA A 372 -18.90 -21.84 18.41
CA ALA A 372 -19.74 -23.02 18.65
C ALA A 372 -19.48 -23.71 20.02
N GLN A 373 -18.67 -23.11 20.89
CA GLN A 373 -18.54 -23.42 22.32
C GLN A 373 -19.07 -22.24 23.12
#